data_AF-A0A853EKS2-F1
#
_entry.id   AF-A0A853EKS2-F1
#
_cell.length_a   1.000
_cell.length_b   1.000
_cell.length_c   1.000
_cell.angle_alpha   90.00
_cell.angle_beta   90.00
_cell.angle_gamma   90.00
#
_symmetry.space_group_name_H-M   'P 1'
#
loop_
_entity.id
_entity.type
_entity.pdbx_description
1 polymer ?
#
loop_
_entity_poly.entity_id
_entity_poly.type
_entity_poly.pdbx_seq_one_letter_code
_entity_poly.pdbx_strand_id
1 'polypeptide(L)'
;MRDQDSSADSPDSPAPWWMRALKRIAITALILVTILACFIAYLAWDISRYDEVNSPPMFDGVMDNTPITEARTQTIDLLLAIYQALENQAGLGPWEPVTNDYQIQGADLICSPTGEGTNEEYRLATAPGTITLDQANTIISQVAEPHGFATHEDFKDAFTRHSDGAEIWLTGRDSGQTIVNITTGCHPGTIYQDWPTGTENIPTHLRGIGRRHHDHETWSPHEPTNPTPSP
;
A
#
# COMPACT_ATOMS: atom_id res chain seq x y z
N MET A 1 33.10 21.35 -92.12
CA MET A 1 32.25 22.28 -92.89
C MET A 1 30.89 22.26 -92.20
N ARG A 2 30.49 23.39 -91.60
CA ARG A 2 29.13 23.80 -91.18
C ARG A 2 28.34 22.88 -90.23
N ASP A 3 27.54 23.34 -89.28
CA ASP A 3 27.20 24.69 -88.81
C ASP A 3 26.57 24.56 -87.41
N GLN A 4 26.53 25.69 -86.71
CA GLN A 4 25.81 25.97 -85.47
C GLN A 4 24.31 25.66 -85.53
N ASP A 5 23.74 25.37 -84.36
CA ASP A 5 22.51 25.95 -83.78
C ASP A 5 21.88 24.92 -82.82
N SER A 6 21.16 25.25 -81.76
CA SER A 6 20.88 26.49 -81.05
C SER A 6 20.19 26.06 -79.75
N SER A 7 20.27 26.93 -78.76
CA SER A 7 19.50 26.98 -77.53
C SER A 7 18.14 26.26 -77.53
N ALA A 8 17.91 25.42 -76.54
CA ALA A 8 16.58 25.20 -75.97
C ALA A 8 16.72 24.87 -74.49
N ASP A 9 16.77 25.94 -73.67
CA ASP A 9 16.23 25.88 -72.31
C ASP A 9 14.83 25.26 -72.39
N SER A 10 14.70 24.02 -71.95
CA SER A 10 13.39 23.40 -71.73
C SER A 10 12.97 23.79 -70.31
N PRO A 11 11.83 24.48 -70.14
CA PRO A 11 11.41 24.93 -68.82
C PRO A 11 11.11 23.69 -67.99
N ASP A 12 11.71 23.62 -66.80
CA ASP A 12 11.29 22.70 -65.73
C ASP A 12 9.76 22.76 -65.64
N SER A 13 9.11 21.77 -66.22
CA SER A 13 7.66 21.77 -66.33
C SER A 13 7.12 21.66 -64.91
N PRO A 14 6.34 22.63 -64.42
CA PRO A 14 5.84 22.59 -63.06
C PRO A 14 5.05 21.31 -62.87
N ALA A 15 5.46 20.48 -61.90
CA ALA A 15 4.84 19.19 -61.62
C ALA A 15 3.30 19.31 -61.68
N PRO A 16 2.61 18.42 -62.43
CA PRO A 16 1.17 18.52 -62.63
C PRO A 16 0.41 18.69 -61.32
N TRP A 17 -0.64 19.51 -61.33
CA TRP A 17 -1.41 19.87 -60.13
C TRP A 17 -1.90 18.64 -59.34
N TRP A 18 -2.18 17.53 -60.03
CA TRP A 18 -2.60 16.26 -59.43
C TRP A 18 -1.45 15.54 -58.69
N MET A 19 -0.20 15.65 -59.13
CA MET A 19 0.97 15.15 -58.38
C MET A 19 1.23 15.98 -57.12
N ARG A 20 0.99 17.30 -57.18
CA ARG A 20 1.06 18.16 -55.99
C ARG A 20 -0.04 17.81 -54.98
N ALA A 21 -1.24 17.48 -55.47
CA ALA A 21 -2.33 17.01 -54.63
C ALA A 21 -2.02 15.65 -53.98
N LEU A 22 -1.51 14.68 -54.74
CA LEU A 22 -1.10 13.37 -54.21
C LEU A 22 0.03 13.48 -53.17
N LYS A 23 1.04 14.33 -53.41
CA LYS A 23 2.09 14.61 -52.43
C LYS A 23 1.52 15.20 -51.14
N ARG A 24 0.57 16.14 -51.23
CA ARG A 24 -0.10 16.71 -50.05
C ARG A 24 -0.90 15.65 -49.29
N ILE A 25 -1.64 14.79 -49.98
CA ILE A 25 -2.39 13.69 -49.36
C ILE A 25 -1.44 12.71 -48.65
N ALA A 26 -0.33 12.34 -49.29
CA ALA A 26 0.67 11.45 -48.70
C ALA A 26 1.34 12.06 -47.47
N ILE A 27 1.67 13.35 -47.50
CA ILE A 27 2.24 14.08 -46.36
C ILE A 27 1.22 14.16 -45.22
N THR A 28 -0.05 14.49 -45.51
CA THR A 28 -1.10 14.53 -44.49
C THR A 28 -1.32 13.15 -43.87
N ALA A 29 -1.32 12.07 -44.67
CA ALA A 29 -1.43 10.71 -44.18
C ALA A 29 -0.24 10.35 -43.27
N LEU A 30 0.99 10.70 -43.65
CA LEU A 30 2.19 10.47 -42.84
C LEU A 30 2.10 11.21 -41.49
N ILE A 31 1.65 12.47 -41.52
CA ILE A 31 1.46 13.29 -40.31
C ILE A 31 0.41 12.64 -39.40
N LEU A 32 -0.74 12.22 -39.94
CA LEU A 32 -1.80 11.58 -39.16
C LEU A 32 -1.33 10.25 -38.56
N VAL A 33 -0.56 9.44 -39.29
CA VAL A 33 0.03 8.20 -38.77
C VAL A 33 1.02 8.49 -37.64
N THR A 34 1.84 9.54 -37.79
CA THR A 34 2.79 9.95 -36.76
C THR A 34 2.07 10.43 -35.50
N ILE A 35 1.05 11.27 -35.66
CA ILE A 35 0.22 11.75 -34.54
C ILE A 35 -0.47 10.57 -33.84
N LEU A 36 -1.04 9.64 -34.60
CA LEU A 36 -1.69 8.45 -34.04
C LEU A 36 -0.70 7.56 -33.29
N ALA A 37 0.51 7.36 -33.84
CA ALA A 37 1.56 6.59 -33.18
C ALA A 37 2.03 7.25 -31.88
N CYS A 38 2.23 8.57 -31.88
CA CYS A 38 2.55 9.33 -30.66
C CYS A 38 1.42 9.24 -29.63
N PHE A 39 0.16 9.33 -30.06
CA PHE A 39 -1.00 9.21 -29.17
C PHE A 39 -1.11 7.80 -28.56
N ILE A 40 -0.90 6.74 -29.34
CA ILE A 40 -0.87 5.36 -28.85
C ILE A 40 0.30 5.15 -27.87
N ALA A 41 1.48 5.67 -28.17
CA ALA A 41 2.63 5.58 -27.27
C ALA A 41 2.40 6.34 -25.95
N TYR A 42 1.76 7.51 -26.02
CA TYR A 42 1.35 8.27 -24.85
C TYR A 42 0.33 7.49 -24.00
N LEU A 43 -0.70 6.91 -24.63
CA LEU A 43 -1.68 6.08 -23.91
C LEU A 43 -1.05 4.83 -23.29
N ALA A 44 -0.12 4.16 -23.99
CA ALA A 44 0.57 3.01 -23.44
C ALA A 44 1.43 3.37 -22.23
N TRP A 45 2.13 4.52 -22.29
CA TRP A 45 2.88 5.06 -21.15
C TRP A 45 1.96 5.43 -19.98
N ASP A 46 0.84 6.11 -20.26
CA ASP A 46 -0.15 6.50 -19.26
C ASP A 46 -0.80 5.28 -18.57
N ILE A 47 -1.15 4.24 -19.33
CA ILE A 47 -1.65 2.97 -18.79
C ILE A 47 -0.59 2.28 -17.93
N SER A 48 0.66 2.19 -18.39
CA SER A 48 1.73 1.55 -17.61
C SER A 48 2.00 2.28 -16.30
N ARG A 49 1.94 3.62 -16.32
CA ARG A 49 2.10 4.46 -15.14
C ARG A 49 0.90 4.37 -14.21
N TYR A 50 -0.31 4.27 -14.76
CA TYR A 50 -1.52 4.06 -13.99
C TYR A 50 -1.46 2.70 -13.27
N ASP A 51 -0.99 1.65 -13.95
CA ASP A 51 -0.85 0.32 -13.36
C ASP A 51 0.23 0.30 -12.26
N GLU A 52 1.37 0.95 -12.48
CA GLU A 52 2.44 1.09 -11.48
C GLU A 52 1.98 1.86 -10.23
N VAL A 53 1.19 2.92 -10.40
CA VAL A 53 0.72 3.77 -9.28
C VAL A 53 -0.49 3.16 -8.55
N ASN A 54 -1.33 2.38 -9.23
CA ASN A 54 -2.57 1.84 -8.64
C ASN A 54 -2.52 0.34 -8.36
N SER A 55 -1.43 -0.35 -8.70
CA SER A 55 -1.23 -1.73 -8.25
C SER A 55 -1.08 -1.75 -6.72
N PRO A 56 -1.73 -2.69 -6.02
CA PRO A 56 -1.51 -2.85 -4.60
C PRO A 56 -0.02 -3.15 -4.35
N PRO A 57 0.53 -2.69 -3.21
CA PRO A 57 1.90 -3.04 -2.85
C PRO A 57 2.04 -4.56 -2.82
N MET A 58 3.18 -5.06 -3.29
CA MET A 58 3.46 -6.49 -3.37
C MET A 58 4.75 -6.81 -2.61
N PHE A 59 4.68 -7.80 -1.73
CA PHE A 59 5.87 -8.43 -1.16
C PHE A 59 6.30 -9.59 -2.06
N ASP A 60 7.51 -9.52 -2.60
CA ASP A 60 8.11 -10.51 -3.51
C ASP A 60 9.31 -11.25 -2.90
N GLY A 61 9.56 -11.03 -1.60
CA GLY A 61 10.62 -11.68 -0.85
C GLY A 61 10.33 -13.13 -0.48
N VAL A 62 11.29 -13.77 0.20
CA VAL A 62 11.11 -15.13 0.74
C VAL A 62 10.35 -15.04 2.05
N MET A 63 9.10 -15.49 2.03
CA MET A 63 8.25 -15.60 3.22
C MET A 63 8.82 -16.62 4.22
N ASP A 64 8.76 -16.28 5.50
CA ASP A 64 9.13 -17.20 6.58
C ASP A 64 8.05 -18.28 6.81
N ASN A 65 8.33 -19.26 7.66
CA ASN A 65 7.36 -20.31 7.99
C ASN A 65 6.54 -19.99 9.26
N THR A 66 6.57 -18.75 9.75
CA THR A 66 5.83 -18.35 10.95
C THR A 66 4.35 -18.30 10.61
N PRO A 67 3.47 -19.10 11.24
CA PRO A 67 2.05 -19.12 10.89
C PRO A 67 1.38 -17.79 11.22
N ILE A 68 0.32 -17.43 10.48
CA ILE A 68 -0.41 -16.17 10.69
C ILE A 68 -0.92 -15.95 12.13
N THR A 69 -1.23 -17.03 12.87
CA THR A 69 -1.66 -16.95 14.28
C THR A 69 -0.55 -16.48 15.22
N GLU A 70 0.69 -16.90 14.96
CA GLU A 70 1.85 -16.45 15.71
C GLU A 70 2.21 -15.01 15.34
N ALA A 71 2.22 -14.68 14.04
CA ALA A 71 2.45 -13.33 13.55
C ALA A 71 1.41 -12.32 14.09
N ARG A 72 0.15 -12.74 14.21
CA ARG A 72 -0.93 -11.98 14.87
C ARG A 72 -0.59 -11.64 16.31
N THR A 73 -0.15 -12.62 17.09
CA THR A 73 0.23 -12.43 18.49
C THR A 73 1.35 -11.39 18.61
N GLN A 74 2.42 -11.57 17.84
CA GLN A 74 3.58 -10.69 17.86
C GLN A 74 3.24 -9.26 17.42
N THR A 75 2.38 -9.12 16.40
CA THR A 75 1.91 -7.84 15.88
C THR A 75 1.07 -7.08 16.92
N ILE A 76 0.17 -7.78 17.59
CA ILE A 76 -0.65 -7.20 18.66
C ILE A 76 0.22 -6.76 19.84
N ASP A 77 1.19 -7.57 20.26
CA ASP A 77 2.11 -7.22 21.34
C ASP A 77 2.91 -5.94 21.02
N LEU A 78 3.39 -5.84 19.77
CA LEU A 78 4.07 -4.64 19.30
C LEU A 78 3.14 -3.42 19.28
N LEU A 79 1.90 -3.56 18.83
CA LEU A 79 0.92 -2.47 18.84
C LEU A 79 0.66 -1.95 20.25
N LEU A 80 0.46 -2.86 21.21
CA LEU A 80 0.23 -2.49 22.61
C LEU A 80 1.46 -1.84 23.22
N ALA A 81 2.67 -2.30 22.88
CA ALA A 81 3.91 -1.65 23.30
C ALA A 81 4.04 -0.23 22.73
N ILE A 82 3.63 0.00 21.48
CA ILE A 82 3.58 1.33 20.86
C ILE A 82 2.57 2.23 21.58
N TYR A 83 1.35 1.75 21.88
CA TYR A 83 0.37 2.52 22.66
C TYR A 83 0.93 2.94 24.01
N GLN A 84 1.56 2.01 24.73
CA GLN A 84 2.16 2.29 26.03
C GLN A 84 3.30 3.31 25.94
N ALA A 85 4.15 3.23 24.90
CA ALA A 85 5.24 4.16 24.69
C ALA A 85 4.74 5.57 24.35
N LEU A 86 3.73 5.68 23.48
CA LEU A 86 3.08 6.96 23.13
C LEU A 86 2.39 7.60 24.35
N GLU A 87 1.74 6.80 25.19
CA GLU A 87 1.16 7.27 26.44
C GLU A 87 2.24 7.80 27.39
N ASN A 88 3.30 7.02 27.63
CA ASN A 88 4.35 7.37 28.58
C ASN A 88 5.21 8.57 28.14
N GLN A 89 5.49 8.70 26.85
CA GLN A 89 6.45 9.68 26.33
C GLN A 89 5.78 10.92 25.74
N ALA A 90 4.54 10.82 25.26
CA ALA A 90 3.81 11.92 24.65
C ALA A 90 2.50 12.27 25.36
N GLY A 91 2.09 11.51 26.39
CA GLY A 91 0.82 11.72 27.08
C GLY A 91 -0.40 11.42 26.19
N LEU A 92 -0.22 10.62 25.13
CA LEU A 92 -1.32 10.20 24.28
C LEU A 92 -2.15 9.12 24.98
N GLY A 93 -3.37 9.49 25.36
CA GLY A 93 -4.30 8.59 26.02
C GLY A 93 -5.36 9.36 26.82
N PRO A 94 -6.27 8.64 27.51
CA PRO A 94 -6.40 7.19 27.50
C PRO A 94 -6.81 6.66 26.12
N TRP A 95 -6.39 5.43 25.81
CA TRP A 95 -6.77 4.73 24.58
C TRP A 95 -8.19 4.16 24.72
N GLU A 96 -9.05 4.49 23.76
CA GLU A 96 -10.43 4.00 23.69
C GLU A 96 -10.59 3.06 22.47
N PRO A 97 -11.38 1.98 22.57
CA PRO A 97 -11.56 1.05 21.47
C PRO A 97 -12.13 1.77 20.24
N VAL A 98 -11.71 1.35 19.05
CA VAL A 98 -12.40 1.75 17.82
C VAL A 98 -13.82 1.15 17.83
N THR A 99 -14.84 2.02 17.80
CA THR A 99 -16.26 1.61 17.88
C THR A 99 -17.10 1.98 16.66
N ASN A 100 -16.54 2.70 15.69
CA ASN A 100 -17.23 3.13 14.48
C ASN A 100 -16.73 2.40 13.22
N ASP A 101 -15.75 1.52 13.37
CA ASP A 101 -15.11 0.81 12.26
C ASP A 101 -14.52 -0.53 12.73
N TYR A 102 -14.09 -1.39 11.81
CA TYR A 102 -13.46 -2.68 12.15
C TYR A 102 -12.07 -2.47 12.77
N GLN A 103 -11.76 -3.24 13.80
CA GLN A 103 -10.43 -3.20 14.44
C GLN A 103 -9.41 -4.04 13.68
N ILE A 104 -9.88 -5.04 12.92
CA ILE A 104 -9.03 -6.00 12.22
C ILE A 104 -9.58 -6.27 10.83
N GLN A 105 -8.69 -6.31 9.84
CA GLN A 105 -9.02 -6.72 8.48
C GLN A 105 -7.85 -7.44 7.79
N GLY A 106 -8.05 -7.95 6.58
CA GLY A 106 -6.93 -8.26 5.69
C GLY A 106 -6.26 -6.96 5.23
N ALA A 107 -4.93 -6.92 5.17
CA ALA A 107 -4.23 -5.74 4.66
C ALA A 107 -4.21 -5.73 3.13
N ASP A 108 -3.92 -4.58 2.54
CA ASP A 108 -3.91 -4.38 1.07
C ASP A 108 -2.62 -4.90 0.40
N LEU A 109 -1.68 -5.44 1.17
CA LEU A 109 -0.42 -6.00 0.67
C LEU A 109 -0.67 -7.36 -0.02
N ILE A 110 -0.16 -7.53 -1.24
CA ILE A 110 -0.19 -8.81 -1.96
C ILE A 110 1.02 -9.65 -1.56
N CYS A 111 0.78 -10.91 -1.16
CA CYS A 111 1.83 -11.88 -0.87
C CYS A 111 2.14 -12.76 -2.10
N SER A 112 3.33 -12.59 -2.68
CA SER A 112 3.81 -13.22 -3.92
C SER A 112 5.09 -14.05 -3.65
N PRO A 113 5.51 -15.03 -4.47
CA PRO A 113 4.93 -15.51 -5.74
C PRO A 113 4.07 -16.77 -5.63
N THR A 114 4.02 -17.44 -4.47
CA THR A 114 3.21 -18.68 -4.34
C THR A 114 1.74 -18.40 -4.05
N GLY A 115 1.36 -17.17 -3.68
CA GLY A 115 -0.02 -16.83 -3.31
C GLY A 115 -0.50 -17.53 -2.03
N GLU A 116 0.40 -18.17 -1.29
CA GLU A 116 0.11 -18.92 -0.06
C GLU A 116 0.25 -18.07 1.21
N GLY A 117 0.71 -16.83 1.05
CA GLY A 117 0.86 -15.87 2.14
C GLY A 117 -0.40 -15.05 2.37
N THR A 118 -0.63 -14.68 3.61
CA THR A 118 -1.70 -13.78 4.03
C THR A 118 -1.15 -12.74 4.99
N ASN A 119 -1.88 -11.65 5.17
CA ASN A 119 -1.56 -10.62 6.13
C ASN A 119 -2.84 -10.02 6.72
N GLU A 120 -2.69 -9.45 7.91
CA GLU A 120 -3.78 -8.83 8.65
C GLU A 120 -3.35 -7.45 9.13
N GLU A 121 -4.29 -6.51 9.13
CA GLU A 121 -4.15 -5.15 9.64
C GLU A 121 -4.89 -5.01 10.98
N TYR A 122 -4.27 -4.31 11.92
CA TYR A 122 -4.75 -4.07 13.26
C TYR A 122 -4.79 -2.57 13.58
N ARG A 123 -5.95 -2.09 14.03
CA ARG A 123 -6.15 -0.76 14.61
C ARG A 123 -7.13 -0.86 15.78
N LEU A 124 -6.59 -1.13 16.96
CA LEU A 124 -7.41 -1.49 18.11
C LEU A 124 -8.05 -0.27 18.77
N ALA A 125 -7.33 0.84 18.86
CA ALA A 125 -7.74 1.97 19.68
C ALA A 125 -7.47 3.34 19.04
N THR A 126 -8.19 4.33 19.53
CA THR A 126 -7.98 5.75 19.25
C THR A 126 -7.61 6.46 20.55
N ALA A 127 -6.69 7.42 20.47
CA ALA A 127 -6.41 8.34 21.56
C ALA A 127 -6.90 9.76 21.18
N PRO A 128 -7.46 10.53 22.13
CA PRO A 128 -7.79 11.93 21.89
C PRO A 128 -6.52 12.76 21.71
N GLY A 129 -6.58 13.76 20.82
CA GLY A 129 -5.47 14.65 20.56
C GLY A 129 -4.57 14.18 19.42
N THR A 130 -3.69 15.08 18.99
CA THR A 130 -2.75 14.85 17.90
C THR A 130 -1.32 14.98 18.38
N ILE A 131 -0.45 14.22 17.75
CA ILE A 131 1.00 14.26 17.95
C ILE A 131 1.68 14.76 16.68
N THR A 132 2.80 15.46 16.83
CA THR A 132 3.61 15.84 15.67
C THR A 132 4.23 14.59 15.06
N LEU A 133 4.42 14.60 13.73
CA LEU A 133 4.98 13.44 13.04
C LEU A 133 6.38 13.07 13.56
N ASP A 134 7.25 14.07 13.75
CA ASP A 134 8.61 13.85 14.23
C ASP A 134 8.64 13.21 15.63
N GLN A 135 7.74 13.64 16.53
CA GLN A 135 7.65 13.07 17.87
C GLN A 135 7.10 11.64 17.82
N ALA A 136 6.05 11.40 17.04
CA ALA A 136 5.50 10.07 16.85
C ALA A 136 6.54 9.10 16.29
N ASN A 137 7.26 9.50 15.24
CA ASN A 137 8.29 8.70 14.62
C ASN A 137 9.41 8.35 15.59
N THR A 138 9.87 9.32 16.37
CA THR A 138 10.92 9.10 17.37
C THR A 138 10.50 8.07 18.42
N ILE A 139 9.25 8.11 18.87
CA ILE A 139 8.75 7.19 19.89
C ILE A 139 8.51 5.80 19.29
N ILE A 140 7.87 5.72 18.12
CA ILE A 140 7.56 4.46 17.46
C ILE A 140 8.83 3.74 17.03
N SER A 141 9.85 4.45 16.51
CA SER A 141 11.09 3.82 16.06
C SER A 141 11.82 3.11 17.21
N GLN A 142 11.84 3.69 18.41
CA GLN A 142 12.44 3.07 19.60
C GLN A 142 11.82 1.71 19.95
N VAL A 143 10.52 1.54 19.67
CA VAL A 143 9.79 0.30 19.95
C VAL A 143 9.84 -0.66 18.76
N ALA A 144 9.78 -0.15 17.53
CA ALA A 144 9.62 -0.96 16.32
C ALA A 144 10.96 -1.45 15.73
N GLU A 145 12.05 -0.70 15.86
CA GLU A 145 13.37 -1.08 15.32
C GLU A 145 13.88 -2.44 15.83
N PRO A 146 13.75 -2.81 17.13
CA PRO A 146 14.11 -4.14 17.62
C PRO A 146 13.35 -5.29 16.94
N HIS A 147 12.19 -5.00 16.35
CA HIS A 147 11.35 -5.96 15.61
C HIS A 147 11.61 -5.94 14.11
N GLY A 148 12.65 -5.24 13.64
CA GLY A 148 13.07 -5.20 12.24
C GLY A 148 12.39 -4.13 11.39
N PHE A 149 11.59 -3.24 11.99
CA PHE A 149 11.00 -2.11 11.28
C PHE A 149 12.03 -0.99 11.10
N ALA A 150 11.98 -0.34 9.94
CA ALA A 150 12.71 0.88 9.63
C ALA A 150 11.75 1.92 9.06
N THR A 151 12.11 3.19 9.13
CA THR A 151 11.32 4.26 8.48
C THR A 151 11.14 3.95 7.00
N HIS A 152 9.91 4.06 6.50
CA HIS A 152 9.62 3.81 5.09
C HIS A 152 10.34 4.86 4.22
N GLU A 153 10.93 4.41 3.11
CA GLU A 153 11.77 5.26 2.24
C GLU A 153 10.99 6.44 1.63
N ASP A 154 9.78 6.17 1.13
CA ASP A 154 8.92 7.18 0.49
C ASP A 154 7.93 7.89 1.44
N PHE A 155 7.53 7.24 2.54
CA PHE A 155 6.49 7.74 3.45
C PHE A 155 7.05 7.99 4.84
N LYS A 156 7.26 9.26 5.18
CA LYS A 156 7.86 9.64 6.47
C LYS A 156 6.98 9.30 7.68
N ASP A 157 5.72 8.96 7.48
CA ASP A 157 4.76 8.58 8.52
C ASP A 157 4.45 7.09 8.57
N ALA A 158 5.25 6.30 7.86
CA ALA A 158 5.19 4.85 7.91
C ALA A 158 6.55 4.23 8.28
N PHE A 159 6.48 3.02 8.82
CA PHE A 159 7.61 2.14 9.03
C PHE A 159 7.33 0.84 8.28
N THR A 160 8.37 0.23 7.72
CA THR A 160 8.27 -1.04 6.99
C THR A 160 9.28 -2.02 7.55
N ARG A 161 8.87 -3.29 7.64
CA ARG A 161 9.75 -4.41 7.92
C ARG A 161 9.97 -5.19 6.63
N HIS A 162 11.18 -5.06 6.06
CA HIS A 162 11.48 -5.62 4.75
C HIS A 162 11.50 -7.16 4.68
N SER A 163 11.53 -7.86 5.82
CA SER A 163 11.55 -9.33 5.84
C SER A 163 10.22 -9.96 5.41
N ASP A 164 9.11 -9.23 5.54
CA ASP A 164 7.75 -9.73 5.28
C ASP A 164 6.79 -8.67 4.73
N GLY A 165 7.24 -7.42 4.57
CA GLY A 165 6.42 -6.31 4.10
C GLY A 165 5.46 -5.76 5.15
N ALA A 166 5.63 -6.09 6.44
CA ALA A 166 4.80 -5.51 7.50
C ALA A 166 4.98 -3.99 7.58
N GLU A 167 3.92 -3.27 7.95
CA GLU A 167 3.89 -1.81 8.01
C GLU A 167 3.30 -1.30 9.32
N ILE A 168 3.76 -0.12 9.76
CA ILE A 168 3.16 0.66 10.85
C ILE A 168 2.94 2.08 10.34
N TRP A 169 1.75 2.65 10.50
CA TRP A 169 1.48 4.04 10.14
C TRP A 169 0.42 4.69 11.04
N LEU A 170 0.44 6.03 11.09
CA LEU A 170 -0.52 6.81 11.88
C LEU A 170 -1.63 7.42 11.03
N THR A 171 -2.86 7.35 11.52
CA THR A 171 -4.03 8.03 10.94
C THR A 171 -4.81 8.82 11.99
N GLY A 172 -5.93 9.44 11.61
CA GLY A 172 -6.85 10.15 12.52
C GLY A 172 -6.47 11.59 12.87
N ARG A 173 -5.29 12.06 12.44
CA ARG A 173 -4.74 13.38 12.80
C ARG A 173 -5.65 14.53 12.37
N ASP A 174 -6.25 14.43 11.18
CA ASP A 174 -7.18 15.43 10.64
C ASP A 174 -8.49 15.52 11.44
N SER A 175 -8.88 14.44 12.10
CA SER A 175 -10.05 14.38 13.00
C SER A 175 -9.72 14.70 14.46
N GLY A 176 -8.50 15.15 14.76
CA GLY A 176 -8.09 15.47 16.14
C GLY A 176 -7.85 14.24 17.02
N GLN A 177 -7.65 13.08 16.40
CA GLN A 177 -7.40 11.80 17.07
C GLN A 177 -6.06 11.23 16.63
N THR A 178 -5.54 10.27 17.39
CA THR A 178 -4.37 9.47 16.98
C THR A 178 -4.77 8.01 16.90
N ILE A 179 -4.49 7.39 15.75
CA ILE A 179 -4.71 5.97 15.48
C ILE A 179 -3.40 5.40 14.99
N VAL A 180 -2.97 4.28 15.57
CA VAL A 180 -1.83 3.50 15.06
C VAL A 180 -2.39 2.27 14.39
N ASN A 181 -2.00 2.07 13.14
CA ASN A 181 -2.32 0.90 12.34
C ASN A 181 -1.03 0.11 12.17
N ILE A 182 -1.12 -1.21 12.23
CA ILE A 182 0.01 -2.12 12.01
C ILE A 182 -0.45 -3.36 11.26
N THR A 183 0.39 -3.89 10.39
CA THR A 183 0.14 -5.16 9.69
C THR A 183 1.09 -6.26 10.15
N THR A 184 0.68 -7.51 9.96
CA THR A 184 1.53 -8.67 10.24
C THR A 184 2.69 -8.84 9.27
N GLY A 185 2.57 -8.31 8.04
CA GLY A 185 3.35 -8.78 6.91
C GLY A 185 2.86 -10.14 6.41
N CYS A 186 3.49 -10.64 5.34
CA CYS A 186 3.13 -11.88 4.67
C CYS A 186 3.58 -13.12 5.45
N HIS A 187 2.63 -13.95 5.85
CA HIS A 187 2.85 -15.20 6.58
C HIS A 187 1.95 -16.34 6.06
N PRO A 188 2.36 -17.62 6.17
CA PRO A 188 1.52 -18.75 5.80
C PRO A 188 0.18 -18.80 6.55
N GLY A 189 -0.91 -19.00 5.79
CA GLY A 189 -2.25 -19.20 6.33
C GLY A 189 -3.34 -18.49 5.53
N THR A 190 -4.51 -18.34 6.13
CA THR A 190 -5.61 -17.50 5.60
C THR A 190 -6.00 -16.40 6.57
N ILE A 191 -6.56 -15.29 6.06
CA ILE A 191 -7.13 -14.22 6.89
C ILE A 191 -8.10 -14.84 7.92
N TYR A 192 -7.94 -14.47 9.19
CA TYR A 192 -8.70 -14.96 10.34
C TYR A 192 -8.58 -16.46 10.62
N GLN A 193 -7.56 -17.14 10.09
CA GLN A 193 -7.32 -18.54 10.41
C GLN A 193 -7.22 -18.74 11.94
N ASP A 194 -7.93 -19.76 12.41
CA ASP A 194 -8.01 -20.19 13.81
C ASP A 194 -8.45 -19.10 14.80
N TRP A 195 -9.13 -18.06 14.31
CA TRP A 195 -9.64 -16.97 15.14
C TRP A 195 -10.49 -17.50 16.33
N PRO A 196 -10.33 -16.96 17.56
CA PRO A 196 -9.56 -15.78 17.96
C PRO A 196 -8.12 -16.07 18.42
N THR A 197 -7.54 -17.21 18.03
CA THR A 197 -6.17 -17.57 18.45
C THR A 197 -5.17 -16.47 18.08
N GLY A 198 -4.33 -16.08 19.03
CA GLY A 198 -3.32 -15.03 18.87
C GLY A 198 -3.79 -13.63 19.24
N THR A 199 -5.01 -13.48 19.76
CA THR A 199 -5.55 -12.20 20.23
C THR A 199 -5.66 -12.09 21.75
N GLU A 200 -5.12 -13.06 22.47
CA GLU A 200 -5.31 -13.22 23.92
C GLU A 200 -4.80 -12.00 24.69
N ASN A 201 -3.75 -11.35 24.18
CA ASN A 201 -3.11 -10.19 24.79
C ASN A 201 -3.89 -8.88 24.61
N ILE A 202 -4.95 -8.84 23.77
CA ILE A 202 -5.77 -7.65 23.61
C ILE A 202 -6.57 -7.39 24.90
N PRO A 203 -6.33 -6.25 25.59
CA PRO A 203 -7.03 -5.91 26.82
C PRO A 203 -8.54 -5.81 26.59
N THR A 204 -9.33 -6.28 27.56
CA THR A 204 -10.80 -6.28 27.46
C THR A 204 -11.39 -4.89 27.22
N HIS A 205 -10.79 -3.83 27.78
CA HIS A 205 -11.23 -2.45 27.56
C HIS A 205 -10.98 -1.93 26.13
N LEU A 206 -10.08 -2.56 25.36
CA LEU A 206 -9.83 -2.23 23.95
C LEU A 206 -10.59 -3.13 22.98
N ARG A 207 -11.46 -4.02 23.46
CA ARG A 207 -12.27 -4.90 22.60
C ARG A 207 -13.54 -4.18 22.13
N GLY A 208 -13.59 -3.83 20.84
CA GLY A 208 -14.73 -3.18 20.16
C GLY A 208 -15.41 -4.06 19.10
N ILE A 209 -15.43 -3.61 17.85
CA ILE A 209 -16.11 -4.28 16.70
C ILE A 209 -15.33 -5.50 16.15
N GLY A 210 -14.12 -5.77 16.63
CA GLY A 210 -13.37 -6.96 16.22
C GLY A 210 -13.04 -6.97 14.73
N ARG A 211 -13.23 -8.12 14.06
CA ARG A 211 -12.83 -8.31 12.67
C ARG A 211 -13.86 -7.79 11.66
N ARG A 212 -13.39 -7.36 10.50
CA ARG A 212 -14.22 -7.00 9.34
C ARG A 212 -14.92 -8.26 8.81
N HIS A 213 -16.19 -8.42 9.15
CA HIS A 213 -17.08 -9.47 8.65
C HIS A 213 -18.44 -8.87 8.28
N HIS A 214 -19.23 -9.54 7.44
CA HIS A 214 -20.53 -9.05 6.95
C HIS A 214 -21.55 -8.68 8.04
N ASP A 215 -21.37 -9.17 9.28
CA ASP A 215 -22.35 -9.01 10.37
C ASP A 215 -21.83 -8.26 11.61
N HIS A 216 -20.66 -7.60 11.54
CA HIS A 216 -19.98 -6.95 12.69
C HIS A 216 -19.76 -7.89 13.90
N GLU A 217 -18.56 -8.48 14.03
CA GLU A 217 -18.27 -9.39 15.15
C GLU A 217 -17.85 -8.63 16.42
N THR A 218 -18.73 -8.55 17.42
CA THR A 218 -18.23 -8.24 18.78
C THR A 218 -17.39 -9.41 19.27
N TRP A 219 -16.13 -9.15 19.66
CA TRP A 219 -15.13 -10.13 20.10
C TRP A 219 -15.73 -11.37 20.78
N SER A 220 -15.24 -12.55 20.40
CA SER A 220 -15.72 -13.83 20.95
C SER A 220 -15.82 -13.78 22.48
N PRO A 221 -16.95 -14.22 23.10
CA PRO A 221 -17.18 -14.12 24.54
C PRO A 221 -16.29 -15.05 25.39
N HIS A 222 -15.30 -15.71 24.78
CA HIS A 222 -14.37 -16.59 25.49
C HIS A 222 -13.15 -15.79 25.95
N GLU A 223 -13.28 -15.22 27.15
CA GLU A 223 -12.15 -14.77 27.96
C GLU A 223 -11.23 -15.98 28.24
N PRO A 224 -9.89 -15.85 28.13
CA PRO A 224 -8.99 -16.94 28.46
C PRO A 224 -9.20 -17.32 29.92
N THR A 225 -9.77 -18.50 30.16
CA THR A 225 -9.92 -19.05 31.50
C THR A 225 -8.53 -19.42 31.96
N ASN A 226 -7.95 -18.62 32.85
CA ASN A 226 -6.78 -19.02 33.61
C ASN A 226 -7.05 -20.44 34.16
N PRO A 227 -6.21 -21.45 33.89
CA PRO A 227 -6.43 -22.76 34.48
C PRO A 227 -6.32 -22.61 36.00
N THR A 228 -7.43 -22.82 36.70
CA THR A 228 -7.45 -22.93 38.16
C THR A 228 -6.45 -24.01 38.55
N PRO A 229 -5.43 -23.72 39.40
CA PRO A 229 -4.54 -24.76 39.88
C PRO A 229 -5.38 -25.79 40.64
N SER A 230 -5.27 -27.05 40.23
CA SER A 230 -5.97 -28.15 40.91
C SER A 230 -5.42 -28.34 42.32
N PRO A 231 -6.28 -28.61 43.32
CA PRO A 231 -5.88 -28.86 44.71
C PRO A 231 -5.10 -30.16 44.88
#